data_AF-A0A4D7H8R8-F1
#
_entry.id   AF-A0A4D7H8R8-F1
#
_cell.length_a   1.000
_cell.length_b   1.000
_cell.length_c   1.000
_cell.angle_alpha   90.00
_cell.angle_beta   90.00
_cell.angle_gamma   90.00
#
_symmetry.space_group_name_H-M   'P 1'
#
loop_
_entity.id
_entity.type
_entity.pdbx_description
1 polymer ?
#
loop_
_entity_poly.entity_id
_entity_poly.type
_entity_poly.pdbx_seq_one_letter_code
_entity_poly.pdbx_strand_id
1 'polypeptide(L)' 'MSSARRIRLTESDWMEGGINCPNCDRYLPFGDIVAVGRCGGRVRPDEACRTELALDVVVR' A
#
# COMPACT_ATOMS: atom_id res chain seq x y z
N MET A 1 -14.86 -12.76 -5.44
CA MET A 1 -14.74 -12.03 -4.16
C MET A 1 -13.26 -11.77 -3.95
N SER A 2 -12.79 -10.54 -4.14
CA SER A 2 -11.40 -10.20 -3.85
C SER A 2 -11.20 -10.35 -2.35
N SER A 3 -10.41 -11.34 -1.92
CA SER A 3 -10.07 -11.52 -0.52
C SER A 3 -9.13 -10.39 -0.13
N ALA A 4 -9.68 -9.33 0.47
CA ALA A 4 -8.88 -8.23 0.97
C ALA A 4 -7.94 -8.77 2.06
N ARG A 5 -6.62 -8.78 1.77
CA ARG A 5 -5.61 -9.16 2.74
C ARG A 5 -5.34 -7.99 3.66
N ARG A 6 -5.69 -8.13 4.94
CA ARG A 6 -5.34 -7.15 5.98
C ARG A 6 -3.90 -7.38 6.43
N ILE A 7 -3.11 -6.31 6.41
CA ILE A 7 -1.74 -6.30 6.93
C ILE A 7 -1.74 -5.34 8.11
N ARG A 8 -1.23 -5.82 9.25
CA ARG A 8 -1.04 -4.96 10.42
C ARG A 8 0.24 -4.16 10.21
N LEU A 9 0.12 -2.84 10.27
CA LEU A 9 1.27 -1.94 10.28
C LEU A 9 1.99 -2.02 11.63
N THR A 10 3.30 -1.97 11.58
CA THR A 10 4.20 -1.92 12.72
C THR A 10 4.76 -0.51 12.90
N GLU A 11 5.48 -0.29 14.00
CA GLU A 11 6.14 1.00 14.26
C GLU A 11 7.15 1.36 13.16
N SER A 12 7.87 0.37 12.60
CA SER A 12 8.83 0.59 11.52
C SER A 12 8.17 1.18 10.27
N ASP A 13 7.00 0.66 9.88
CA ASP A 13 6.23 1.19 8.74
C ASP A 13 5.78 2.64 9.03
N TRP A 14 5.40 2.91 10.27
CA TRP A 14 4.99 4.25 10.69
C TRP A 14 6.11 5.28 10.65
N MET A 15 7.32 4.92 11.12
CA MET A 15 8.47 5.82 11.14
C MET A 15 8.89 6.27 9.73
N GLU A 16 8.71 5.40 8.74
CA GLU A 16 8.96 5.76 7.34
C GLU A 16 7.82 6.61 6.74
N GLY A 17 6.66 6.71 7.38
CA GLY A 17 5.50 7.45 6.88
C GLY A 17 4.80 6.79 5.69
N GLY A 18 5.06 5.50 5.44
CA GLY A 18 4.51 4.76 4.30
C GLY A 18 4.83 3.27 4.34
N ILE A 19 4.52 2.57 3.25
CA ILE A 19 4.85 1.15 3.07
C ILE A 19 5.39 0.88 1.68
N ASN A 20 6.14 -0.21 1.53
CA ASN A 20 6.37 -0.80 0.22
C ASN A 20 5.08 -1.45 -0.27
N CYS A 21 4.59 -0.99 -1.42
CA CYS A 21 3.35 -1.48 -1.97
C CYS A 21 3.45 -2.99 -2.26
N PRO A 22 2.53 -3.80 -1.71
CA PRO A 22 2.46 -5.21 -2.04
C PRO A 22 2.35 -5.40 -3.56
N ASN A 23 3.11 -6.35 -4.09
CA ASN A 23 3.18 -6.74 -5.51
C ASN A 23 3.87 -5.74 -6.45
N CYS A 24 4.12 -4.49 -6.04
CA CYS A 24 4.70 -3.46 -6.91
C CYS A 24 6.11 -3.03 -6.51
N ASP A 25 6.59 -3.47 -5.35
CA ASP A 25 7.92 -3.17 -4.78
C ASP A 25 8.30 -1.68 -4.87
N ARG A 26 7.31 -0.83 -4.59
CA ARG A 26 7.44 0.63 -4.64
C ARG A 26 6.96 1.22 -3.33
N TYR A 27 7.81 2.02 -2.71
CA TYR A 27 7.44 2.80 -1.54
C TYR A 27 6.28 3.77 -1.84
N LEU A 28 5.29 3.82 -0.94
CA LEU A 28 4.13 4.69 -1.03
C LEU A 28 3.82 5.30 0.36
N PRO A 29 3.80 6.64 0.49
CA PRO A 29 3.40 7.32 1.72
C PRO A 29 1.95 7.01 2.14
N PHE A 30 1.66 6.99 3.43
CA PHE A 30 0.29 6.77 3.94
C PHE A 30 -0.70 7.83 3.45
N GLY A 31 -0.25 9.09 3.33
CA GLY A 31 -1.08 10.17 2.79
C GLY A 31 -1.55 9.89 1.35
N ASP A 32 -0.68 9.33 0.51
CA ASP A 32 -1.03 8.96 -0.86
C ASP A 32 -1.99 7.76 -0.89
N ILE A 33 -1.88 6.83 0.06
CA ILE A 33 -2.85 5.74 0.20
C ILE A 33 -4.24 6.30 0.52
N VAL A 34 -4.35 7.26 1.44
CA VAL A 34 -5.63 7.90 1.76
C VAL A 34 -6.19 8.68 0.58
N ALA A 35 -5.33 9.41 -0.16
CA ALA A 35 -5.76 10.27 -1.25
C ALA A 35 -6.12 9.50 -2.53
N VAL A 36 -5.36 8.45 -2.86
CA VAL A 36 -5.43 7.77 -4.16
C VAL A 36 -5.99 6.35 -4.05
N GLY A 37 -5.82 5.68 -2.90
CA GLY A 37 -6.36 4.34 -2.65
C GLY A 37 -5.73 3.23 -3.49
N ARG A 38 -4.60 3.50 -4.15
CA ARG A 38 -3.88 2.52 -4.97
C ARG A 38 -2.42 2.92 -5.14
N CYS A 39 -1.58 1.92 -5.29
CA CYS A 39 -0.25 2.12 -5.84
C CYS A 39 -0.25 1.71 -7.33
N GLY A 40 0.60 2.38 -8.11
CA GLY A 40 0.83 2.07 -9.51
C GLY A 40 2.31 2.17 -9.85
N GLY A 41 2.77 1.34 -10.78
CA GLY A 41 4.18 1.33 -11.18
C GLY A 41 4.47 0.29 -12.25
N ARG A 42 5.76 0.03 -12.48
CA ARG A 42 6.23 -1.06 -13.32
C ARG A 42 7.02 -2.02 -12.45
N VAL A 43 6.60 -3.28 -12.37
CA VAL A 43 7.39 -4.35 -11.71
C VAL A 43 8.52 -4.77 -12.66
N ARG A 44 8.23 -4.77 -13.96
CA ARG A 44 9.14 -5.06 -15.08
C ARG A 44 8.86 -4.09 -16.23
N PRO A 45 9.77 -3.93 -17.21
CA PRO A 45 9.56 -3.02 -18.34
C PRO A 45 8.19 -3.16 -19.02
N ASP A 46 7.69 -4.39 -19.13
CA ASP A 46 6.44 -4.73 -19.81
C ASP A 46 5.28 -5.08 -18.86
N GLU A 47 5.49 -4.99 -17.54
CA GLU A 47 4.50 -5.40 -16.54
C GLU A 47 4.10 -4.22 -15.66
N ALA A 48 2.92 -3.67 -15.97
CA ALA A 48 2.30 -2.64 -15.15
C ALA A 48 1.75 -3.26 -13.87
N CYS A 49 2.12 -2.67 -12.73
CA CYS A 49 1.58 -3.03 -11.43
C CYS A 49 0.43 -2.13 -11.04
N ARG A 50 -0.62 -2.75 -10.49
CA ARG A 50 -1.70 -2.04 -9.81
C ARG A 50 -2.15 -2.86 -8.60
N THR A 51 -2.05 -2.23 -7.43
CA THR A 51 -2.59 -2.79 -6.17
C THR A 51 -3.47 -1.73 -5.52
N GLU A 52 -4.71 -2.08 -5.23
CA GLU A 52 -5.63 -1.23 -4.47
C GLU A 52 -5.36 -1.37 -2.97
N LEU A 53 -5.37 -0.25 -2.26
CA LEU A 53 -4.98 -0.15 -0.86
C LEU A 53 -5.97 0.72 -0.10
N ALA A 54 -6.18 0.40 1.17
CA ALA A 54 -6.95 1.21 2.12
C ALA A 54 -6.29 1.14 3.49
N LEU A 55 -6.44 2.20 4.29
CA LEU A 55 -6.01 2.23 5.69
C LEU A 55 -7.24 2.16 6.60
N ASP A 56 -7.25 1.22 7.53
CA ASP A 56 -8.27 1.11 8.57
C ASP A 56 -7.78 1.80 9.85
N VAL A 57 -8.55 2.75 10.38
CA VAL A 57 -8.35 3.28 11.73
C VAL A 57 -9.22 2.49 12.70
N VAL A 58 -8.57 1.77 13.63
CA VAL A 58 -9.28 0.97 14.65
C VAL A 58 -9.32 1.74 15.95
N VAL A 59 -10.53 2.12 16.38
CA VAL A 59 -10.80 2.75 17.68
C VAL A 59 -11.24 1.68 18.68
N ARG A 60 -10.77 1.76 19.93
CA ARG A 60 -11.14 0.86 21.02
C ARG A 60 -11.50 1.67 22.25
#